data_AF-A0AAV8ZP82-F1
#
_entry.id   AF-A0AAV8ZP82-F1
#
_cell.length_a   1.000
_cell.length_b   1.000
_cell.length_c   1.000
_cell.angle_alpha   90.00
_cell.angle_beta   90.00
_cell.angle_gamma   90.00
#
_symmetry.space_group_name_H-M   'P 1'
#
loop_
_entity.id
_entity.type
_entity.pdbx_description
1 polymer ?
#
loop_
_entity_poly.entity_id
_entity_poly.type
_entity_poly.pdbx_seq_one_letter_code
_entity_poly.pdbx_strand_id
1 'polypeptide(L)'
;MAELTALVGKRGSIKGSITRLEKCIDELDNDVTVSILKSRLKFLEKLYSKYDDVQLSLDIKDANEYSSDRKLIENKFLSLRDRIGNMIEISSVSNLNDTMHEFWQVEELSGKNLLSDEERECEDRYVKSVSRDDTGRYLIDLPLIEEK
;
A
#
# COMPACT_ATOMS: atom_id res chain seq x y z
N MET A 1 -45.53 10.78 13.57
CA MET A 1 -45.30 9.31 13.54
C MET A 1 -44.79 8.84 12.18
N ALA A 2 -45.55 8.96 11.08
CA ALA A 2 -45.14 8.44 9.76
C ALA A 2 -43.79 8.98 9.24
N GLU A 3 -43.52 10.27 9.43
CA GLU A 3 -42.27 10.91 9.01
C GLU A 3 -41.04 10.42 9.79
N LEU A 4 -41.19 10.18 11.10
CA LEU A 4 -40.12 9.64 11.94
C LEU A 4 -39.77 8.21 11.50
N THR A 5 -40.78 7.38 11.26
CA THR A 5 -40.61 6.01 10.75
C THR A 5 -39.90 6.01 9.39
N ALA A 6 -40.23 6.95 8.50
CA ALA A 6 -39.57 7.08 7.20
C ALA A 6 -38.09 7.44 7.34
N LEU A 7 -37.74 8.37 8.23
CA LEU A 7 -36.34 8.76 8.50
C LEU A 7 -35.53 7.60 9.08
N VAL A 8 -36.09 6.87 10.05
CA VAL A 8 -35.45 5.67 10.62
C VAL A 8 -35.21 4.60 9.54
N GLY A 9 -36.19 4.37 8.67
CA GLY A 9 -36.04 3.44 7.53
C GLY A 9 -34.95 3.88 6.55
N LYS A 10 -34.91 5.17 6.20
CA LYS A 10 -33.87 5.74 5.33
C LYS A 10 -32.48 5.60 5.95
N ARG A 11 -32.34 5.89 7.25
CA ARG A 11 -31.10 5.68 8.01
C ARG A 11 -30.66 4.21 7.95
N GLY A 12 -31.58 3.28 8.20
CA GLY A 12 -31.32 1.84 8.12
C GLY A 12 -30.82 1.41 6.74
N SER A 13 -31.42 1.92 5.66
CA SER A 13 -31.00 1.65 4.29
C SER A 13 -29.58 2.16 3.98
N ILE A 14 -29.24 3.35 4.50
CA ILE A 14 -27.88 3.90 4.35
C ILE A 14 -26.87 3.06 5.15
N LYS A 15 -27.17 2.70 6.40
CA LYS A 15 -26.34 1.78 7.22
C LYS A 15 -26.08 0.46 6.47
N GLY A 16 -27.12 -0.13 5.89
CA GLY A 16 -26.99 -1.35 5.08
C GLY A 16 -26.12 -1.18 3.84
N SER A 17 -26.16 0.00 3.20
CA SER A 17 -25.31 0.33 2.05
C SER A 17 -23.84 0.46 2.44
N ILE A 18 -23.54 1.09 3.58
CA ILE A 18 -22.18 1.19 4.13
C ILE A 18 -21.64 -0.21 4.44
N THR A 19 -22.43 -1.08 5.08
CA THR A 19 -22.02 -2.47 5.36
C THR A 19 -21.79 -3.29 4.09
N ARG A 20 -22.57 -3.10 3.03
CA ARG A 20 -22.30 -3.75 1.74
C ARG A 20 -21.01 -3.26 1.10
N LEU A 21 -20.72 -1.96 1.23
CA LEU A 21 -19.49 -1.39 0.71
C LEU A 21 -18.27 -1.91 1.47
N GLU A 22 -18.36 -2.02 2.79
CA GLU A 22 -17.34 -2.67 3.63
C GLU A 22 -17.01 -4.07 3.14
N LYS A 23 -18.01 -4.94 2.98
CA LYS A 23 -17.82 -6.30 2.45
C LYS A 23 -17.17 -6.30 1.07
N CYS A 24 -17.62 -5.41 0.19
CA CYS A 24 -17.02 -5.26 -1.13
C CYS A 24 -15.54 -4.89 -1.06
N ILE A 25 -15.12 -4.10 -0.06
CA ILE A 25 -13.72 -3.72 0.16
C ILE A 25 -12.93 -4.89 0.76
N ASP A 26 -13.53 -5.67 1.67
CA ASP A 26 -12.91 -6.86 2.27
C ASP A 26 -12.60 -7.94 1.22
N GLU A 27 -13.39 -7.98 0.14
CA GLU A 27 -13.28 -8.95 -0.96
C GLU A 27 -12.39 -8.45 -2.11
N LEU A 28 -11.78 -7.25 -2.02
CA LEU A 28 -10.91 -6.73 -3.08
C LEU A 28 -9.57 -7.49 -3.11
N ASP A 29 -9.12 -7.78 -4.33
CA ASP A 29 -7.76 -8.27 -4.58
C ASP A 29 -6.72 -7.15 -4.44
N ASN A 30 -5.47 -7.51 -4.20
CA ASN A 30 -4.33 -6.62 -4.08
C ASN A 30 -4.05 -5.84 -5.38
N ASP A 31 -4.47 -6.35 -6.54
CA ASP A 31 -4.30 -5.71 -7.85
C ASP A 31 -5.45 -4.74 -8.22
N VAL A 32 -6.29 -4.36 -7.26
CA VAL A 32 -7.38 -3.41 -7.51
C VAL A 32 -6.83 -2.06 -7.99
N THR A 33 -7.33 -1.58 -9.12
CA THR A 33 -6.89 -0.30 -9.69
C THR A 33 -7.26 0.88 -8.78
N VAL A 34 -6.33 1.83 -8.61
CA VAL A 34 -6.52 3.08 -7.85
C VAL A 34 -7.80 3.84 -8.23
N SER A 35 -8.20 3.80 -9.51
CA SER A 35 -9.43 4.44 -10.00
C SER A 35 -10.70 3.86 -9.35
N ILE A 36 -10.74 2.53 -9.16
CA ILE A 36 -11.84 1.84 -8.48
C ILE A 36 -11.88 2.27 -7.02
N LEU A 37 -10.73 2.24 -6.34
CA LEU A 37 -10.61 2.67 -4.94
C LEU A 37 -11.09 4.12 -4.74
N LYS A 38 -10.65 5.06 -5.59
CA LYS A 38 -11.11 6.47 -5.57
C LYS A 38 -12.61 6.60 -5.79
N SER A 39 -13.19 5.81 -6.70
CA SER A 39 -14.62 5.80 -6.95
C SER A 39 -15.41 5.29 -5.75
N ARG A 40 -14.90 4.25 -5.07
CA ARG A 40 -15.49 3.69 -3.84
C ARG A 40 -15.40 4.67 -2.67
N LEU A 41 -14.26 5.34 -2.50
CA LEU A 41 -14.06 6.39 -1.50
C LEU A 41 -15.10 7.52 -1.67
N LYS A 42 -15.25 8.03 -2.89
CA LYS A 42 -16.24 9.06 -3.21
C LYS A 42 -17.67 8.60 -2.91
N PHE A 43 -17.97 7.33 -3.16
CA PHE A 43 -19.29 6.78 -2.84
C PHE A 43 -19.52 6.64 -1.34
N LEU A 44 -18.51 6.23 -0.57
CA LEU A 44 -18.54 6.17 0.89
C LEU A 44 -18.81 7.55 1.51
N GLU A 45 -18.07 8.58 1.08
CA GLU A 45 -18.25 9.97 1.54
C GLU A 45 -19.67 10.48 1.25
N LYS A 46 -20.20 10.18 0.06
CA LYS A 46 -21.57 10.53 -0.31
C LYS A 46 -22.61 9.80 0.56
N LEU A 47 -22.39 8.53 0.90
CA LEU A 47 -23.28 7.80 1.81
C LEU A 47 -23.25 8.38 3.22
N TYR A 48 -22.06 8.73 3.72
CA TYR A 48 -21.91 9.28 5.06
C TYR A 48 -22.55 10.67 5.19
N SER A 49 -22.37 11.56 4.21
CA SER A 49 -23.06 12.86 4.20
C SER A 49 -24.59 12.69 4.25
N LYS A 50 -25.16 11.76 3.46
CA LYS A 50 -26.59 11.46 3.53
C LYS A 50 -27.03 10.89 4.87
N TYR A 51 -26.18 10.10 5.52
CA TYR A 51 -26.44 9.57 6.86
C TYR A 51 -26.48 10.72 7.87
N ASP A 52 -25.49 11.62 7.85
CA ASP A 52 -25.38 12.76 8.76
C ASP A 52 -26.61 13.67 8.64
N ASP A 53 -27.06 14.00 7.43
CA ASP A 53 -28.29 14.79 7.21
C ASP A 53 -29.53 14.13 7.86
N VAL A 54 -29.67 12.81 7.70
CA VAL A 54 -30.80 12.06 8.27
C VAL A 54 -30.65 11.95 9.78
N GLN A 55 -29.44 11.76 10.29
CA GLN A 55 -29.16 11.66 11.71
C GLN A 55 -29.41 13.00 12.42
N LEU A 56 -29.00 14.12 11.84
CA LEU A 56 -29.33 15.47 12.32
C LEU A 56 -30.85 15.69 12.37
N SER A 57 -31.57 15.26 11.33
CA SER A 57 -33.04 15.34 11.28
C SER A 57 -33.73 14.52 12.39
N LEU A 58 -33.09 13.42 12.83
CA LEU A 58 -33.57 12.58 13.93
C LEU A 58 -33.17 13.16 15.30
N ASP A 59 -31.94 13.64 15.45
CA ASP A 59 -31.42 14.22 16.69
C ASP A 59 -32.20 15.48 17.10
N ILE A 60 -32.69 16.27 16.14
CA ILE A 60 -33.59 17.41 16.40
C ILE A 60 -34.91 16.96 17.06
N LYS A 61 -35.38 15.74 16.76
CA LYS A 61 -36.65 15.20 17.27
C LYS A 61 -36.47 14.50 18.62
N ASP A 62 -35.38 13.75 18.79
CA ASP A 62 -34.96 13.16 20.07
C ASP A 62 -33.44 12.92 20.06
N ALA A 63 -32.70 13.77 20.76
CA ALA A 63 -31.23 13.75 20.77
C ALA A 63 -30.64 12.56 21.55
N ASN A 64 -31.39 11.97 22.48
CA ASN A 64 -30.85 10.95 23.39
C ASN A 64 -31.01 9.53 22.83
N GLU A 65 -32.05 9.28 22.03
CA GLU A 65 -32.35 7.93 21.52
C GLU A 65 -31.27 7.39 20.55
N TYR A 66 -30.52 8.25 19.87
CA TYR A 66 -29.69 7.85 18.72
C TYR A 66 -28.17 8.13 18.83
N SER A 67 -27.71 8.70 19.95
CA SER A 67 -26.30 9.13 20.12
C SER A 67 -25.28 8.00 20.01
N SER A 68 -25.58 6.81 20.54
CA SER A 68 -24.69 5.64 20.45
C SER A 68 -24.57 5.11 19.01
N ASP A 69 -25.67 5.13 18.28
CA ASP A 69 -25.75 4.64 16.90
C ASP A 69 -24.95 5.55 15.94
N ARG A 70 -24.91 6.86 16.24
CA ARG A 70 -24.10 7.86 15.53
C ARG A 70 -22.61 7.57 15.64
N LYS A 71 -22.08 7.43 16.85
CA LYS A 71 -20.65 7.13 17.08
C LYS A 71 -20.22 5.84 16.40
N LEU A 72 -21.05 4.81 16.44
CA LEU A 72 -20.77 3.53 15.79
C LEU A 72 -20.58 3.69 14.27
N ILE A 73 -21.48 4.44 13.63
CA ILE A 73 -21.41 4.66 12.17
C ILE A 73 -20.29 5.60 11.78
N GLU A 74 -20.01 6.63 12.57
CA GLU A 74 -18.87 7.52 12.38
C GLU A 74 -17.54 6.75 12.42
N ASN A 75 -17.33 5.94 13.45
CA ASN A 75 -16.12 5.10 13.56
C ASN A 75 -15.98 4.15 12.36
N LYS A 76 -17.10 3.55 11.92
CA LYS A 76 -17.12 2.66 10.76
C LYS A 76 -16.80 3.40 9.45
N PHE A 77 -17.30 4.62 9.30
CA PHE A 77 -16.96 5.46 8.15
C PHE A 77 -15.46 5.79 8.14
N LEU A 78 -14.92 6.22 9.28
CA LEU A 78 -13.51 6.59 9.40
C LEU A 78 -12.59 5.39 9.13
N SER A 79 -12.88 4.22 9.69
CA SER A 79 -12.07 3.02 9.44
C SER A 79 -12.08 2.58 7.98
N LEU A 80 -13.24 2.63 7.32
CA LEU A 80 -13.35 2.31 5.90
C LEU A 80 -12.61 3.33 5.03
N ARG A 81 -12.77 4.62 5.35
CA ARG A 81 -12.09 5.71 4.63
C ARG A 81 -10.58 5.53 4.70
N ASP A 82 -10.06 5.33 5.90
CA ASP A 82 -8.64 5.14 6.16
C ASP A 82 -8.10 3.92 5.40
N ARG A 83 -8.81 2.79 5.49
CA ARG A 83 -8.43 1.57 4.78
C ARG A 83 -8.35 1.76 3.26
N ILE A 84 -9.35 2.41 2.65
CA ILE A 84 -9.32 2.71 1.21
C ILE A 84 -8.16 3.68 0.89
N GLY A 85 -7.92 4.68 1.75
CA GLY A 85 -6.80 5.63 1.62
C GLY A 85 -5.46 4.91 1.59
N ASN A 86 -5.21 4.03 2.56
CA ASN A 86 -3.99 3.23 2.66
C ASN A 86 -3.80 2.34 1.42
N MET A 87 -4.87 1.71 0.91
CA MET A 87 -4.78 0.91 -0.33
C MET A 87 -4.36 1.77 -1.54
N ILE A 88 -4.87 3.00 -1.65
CA ILE A 88 -4.51 3.94 -2.72
C ILE A 88 -3.03 4.34 -2.60
N GLU A 89 -2.58 4.63 -1.39
CA GLU A 89 -1.19 5.04 -1.14
C GLU A 89 -0.22 3.90 -1.45
N ILE A 90 -0.47 2.70 -0.94
CA ILE A 90 0.37 1.51 -1.19
C ILE A 90 0.47 1.21 -2.69
N SER A 91 -0.65 1.24 -3.42
CA SER A 91 -0.66 1.00 -4.87
C SER A 91 0.17 2.05 -5.62
N SER A 92 0.15 3.31 -5.18
CA SER A 92 0.94 4.38 -5.81
C SER A 92 2.43 4.22 -5.54
N VAL A 93 2.81 3.83 -4.32
CA VAL A 93 4.21 3.57 -3.94
C VAL A 93 4.77 2.36 -4.68
N SER A 94 4.00 1.27 -4.78
CA SER A 94 4.40 0.09 -5.56
C SER A 94 4.66 0.44 -7.01
N ASN A 95 3.73 1.17 -7.64
CA ASN A 95 3.90 1.57 -9.04
C ASN A 95 5.14 2.44 -9.27
N LEU A 96 5.46 3.35 -8.34
CA LEU A 96 6.69 4.12 -8.38
C LEU A 96 7.93 3.23 -8.23
N ASN A 97 7.91 2.29 -7.28
CA ASN A 97 9.01 1.36 -7.07
C ASN A 97 9.27 0.48 -8.29
N ASP A 98 8.21 -0.01 -8.93
CA ASP A 98 8.30 -0.80 -10.17
C ASP A 98 8.88 0.04 -11.31
N THR A 99 8.41 1.29 -11.46
CA THR A 99 8.93 2.24 -12.45
C THR A 99 10.41 2.56 -12.21
N MET A 100 10.80 2.78 -10.94
CA MET A 100 12.20 3.01 -10.57
C MET A 100 13.06 1.78 -10.86
N HIS A 101 12.54 0.58 -10.60
CA HIS A 101 13.25 -0.65 -10.89
C HIS A 101 13.44 -0.85 -12.41
N GLU A 102 12.42 -0.60 -13.22
CA GLU A 102 12.52 -0.64 -14.68
C GLU A 102 13.54 0.40 -15.19
N PHE A 103 13.50 1.61 -14.64
CA PHE A 103 14.45 2.66 -14.97
C PHE A 103 15.89 2.24 -14.68
N TRP A 104 16.16 1.67 -13.50
CA TRP A 104 17.49 1.16 -13.16
C TRP A 104 17.95 0.01 -14.05
N GLN A 105 17.05 -0.91 -14.43
CA GLN A 105 17.37 -1.97 -15.38
C GLN A 105 17.75 -1.44 -16.77
N VAL A 106 17.22 -0.28 -17.16
CA VAL A 106 17.53 0.37 -18.44
C VAL A 106 18.82 1.20 -18.36
N GLU A 107 19.07 1.88 -17.24
CA GLU A 107 20.29 2.68 -17.02
C GLU A 107 21.53 1.84 -16.72
N GLU A 108 21.38 0.71 -16.00
CA GLU A 108 22.38 -0.35 -16.03
C GLU A 108 22.39 -0.92 -17.45
N LEU A 109 23.11 -0.25 -18.37
CA LEU A 109 23.54 -0.79 -19.66
C LEU A 109 23.82 -2.27 -19.44
N SER A 110 22.96 -3.14 -19.97
CA SER A 110 22.91 -4.57 -19.62
C SER A 110 24.30 -5.06 -19.30
N GLY A 111 24.61 -5.07 -18.00
CA GLY A 111 25.92 -5.36 -17.51
C GLY A 111 26.10 -6.85 -17.67
N LYS A 112 26.33 -7.30 -18.91
CA LYS A 112 27.22 -8.43 -19.06
C LYS A 112 28.44 -7.97 -18.27
N ASN A 113 28.72 -8.67 -17.18
CA ASN A 113 30.06 -8.73 -16.64
C ASN A 113 30.93 -9.29 -17.77
N LEU A 114 31.26 -8.43 -18.73
CA LEU A 114 32.35 -8.57 -19.66
C LEU A 114 33.58 -8.20 -18.82
N LEU A 115 33.79 -8.93 -17.72
CA LEU A 115 35.14 -9.09 -17.22
C LEU A 115 35.90 -9.52 -18.46
N SER A 116 36.82 -8.66 -18.90
CA SER A 116 37.74 -9.03 -19.95
C SER A 116 38.46 -10.31 -19.52
N ASP A 117 39.04 -11.03 -20.48
CA ASP A 117 39.75 -12.26 -20.11
C ASP A 117 40.89 -11.96 -19.12
N GLU A 118 41.50 -10.77 -19.20
CA GLU A 118 42.49 -10.26 -18.24
C GLU A 118 41.88 -9.99 -16.85
N GLU A 119 40.69 -9.40 -16.78
CA GLU A 119 40.01 -9.12 -15.51
C GLU A 119 39.56 -10.42 -14.82
N ARG A 120 39.09 -11.41 -15.60
CA ARG A 120 38.76 -12.74 -15.09
C ARG A 120 40.01 -13.47 -14.57
N GLU A 121 41.13 -13.34 -15.29
CA GLU A 121 42.41 -13.92 -14.82
C GLU A 121 42.89 -13.24 -13.53
N CYS A 122 42.73 -11.93 -13.41
CA CYS A 122 43.05 -11.19 -12.19
C CYS A 122 42.19 -11.66 -11.00
N GLU A 123 40.87 -11.82 -11.20
CA GLU A 123 39.96 -12.32 -10.17
C GLU A 123 40.31 -13.75 -9.74
N ASP A 124 40.50 -14.65 -10.70
CA ASP A 124 40.90 -16.04 -10.44
C ASP A 124 42.21 -16.13 -9.67
N ARG A 125 43.18 -15.27 -10.01
CA ARG A 125 44.48 -15.23 -9.33
C ARG A 125 44.33 -14.69 -7.91
N TYR A 126 43.55 -13.63 -7.70
CA TYR A 126 43.26 -13.08 -6.39
C TYR A 126 42.56 -14.09 -5.47
N VAL A 127 41.52 -14.77 -5.96
CA VAL A 127 40.79 -15.79 -5.19
C VAL A 127 41.69 -16.96 -4.80
N LYS A 128 42.61 -17.36 -5.69
CA LYS A 128 43.59 -18.42 -5.41
C LYS A 128 44.71 -17.96 -4.47
N SER A 129 45.05 -16.68 -4.48
CA SER A 129 46.17 -16.14 -3.70
C SER A 129 45.78 -15.61 -2.33
N VAL A 130 44.50 -15.35 -2.08
CA VAL A 130 44.02 -14.84 -0.81
C VAL A 130 43.77 -15.98 0.19
N SER A 131 44.48 -15.93 1.33
CA SER A 131 44.26 -16.81 2.47
C SER A 131 44.34 -16.02 3.78
N ARG A 132 44.01 -16.63 4.91
CA ARG A 132 44.11 -16.01 6.24
C ARG A 132 45.14 -16.73 7.09
N ASP A 133 45.94 -15.97 7.83
CA ASP A 133 46.87 -16.53 8.82
C ASP A 133 46.16 -16.86 10.15
N ASP A 134 46.89 -17.52 11.06
CA ASP A 134 46.40 -17.90 12.39
C ASP A 134 46.02 -16.70 13.28
N THR A 135 46.39 -15.47 12.87
CA THR A 135 46.04 -14.22 13.55
C THR A 135 44.83 -13.52 12.89
N GLY A 136 44.29 -14.08 11.81
CA GLY A 136 43.16 -13.56 11.05
C GLY A 136 43.51 -12.49 10.00
N ARG A 137 44.80 -12.26 9.70
CA ARG A 137 45.23 -11.32 8.67
C ARG A 137 45.18 -11.96 7.28
N TYR A 138 44.89 -11.15 6.27
CA TYR A 138 44.90 -11.60 4.87
C TYR A 138 46.33 -11.70 4.34
N LEU A 139 46.66 -12.86 3.79
CA LEU A 139 47.85 -13.15 3.01
C LEU A 139 47.43 -13.18 1.54
N ILE A 140 48.05 -12.35 0.70
CA ILE A 140 47.77 -12.24 -0.73
C ILE A 140 49.09 -12.41 -1.47
N ASP A 141 49.14 -13.35 -2.42
CA ASP A 141 50.28 -13.48 -3.35
C ASP A 141 50.15 -12.45 -4.48
N LEU A 142 51.16 -11.59 -4.61
CA LEU A 142 51.19 -10.51 -5.60
C LEU A 142 52.00 -11.01 -6.81
N PRO A 143 51.43 -11.06 -8.03
CA PRO A 143 52.18 -11.46 -9.21
C PRO A 143 53.23 -10.39 -9.53
N LEU A 144 54.48 -10.69 -9.24
CA LEU A 144 55.62 -9.87 -9.68
C LEU A 144 55.87 -10.16 -11.15
N ILE A 145 56.06 -9.12 -11.96
CA ILE A 145 56.47 -9.26 -13.35
C ILE A 145 57.90 -9.83 -13.32
N GLU A 146 58.12 -11.03 -13.87
CA GLU A 146 59.47 -11.50 -14.12
C GLU A 146 60.09 -10.59 -15.20
N GLU A 147 61.07 -9.78 -14.81
CA GLU A 147 61.90 -9.02 -15.75
C GLU A 147 62.62 -10.03 -16.67
N LYS A 148 62.34 -9.96 -17.98
CA LYS A 148 63.09 -10.67 -19.02
C LYS A 148 64.35 -9.92 -19.41
#